data_AF-Q8I3U9-F1
#
_entry.id   AF-Q8I3U9-F1
#
_cell.length_a   1.000
_cell.length_b   1.000
_cell.length_c   1.000
_cell.angle_alpha   90.00
_cell.angle_beta   90.00
_cell.angle_gamma   90.00
#
_symmetry.space_group_name_H-M   'P 1'
#
loop_
_entity.id
_entity.type
_entity.pdbx_description
1 polymer ?
#
loop_
_entity_poly.entity_id
_entity_poly.type
_entity_poly.pdbx_seq_one_letter_code
_entity_poly.pdbx_strand_id
1 'polypeptide(L)'
;MKKRKFERCLYQILKIVKFYMNIWIKIKKLIKYVLSPLFLRDSFHFKTYRKRRICPTMTLVLDLDETLIYCTKKRKYHYQKEVDVLINGKYLPLYVCKRPYIDLFFSSLYPFYEIIIFTTAIKSYADTVLNIIDVDHYIDKKFYREDCYEMNEKLYIKNLTNIKKELSKIILIDDSNISGFQYPDNFFPIKKWQGDLNDNELLHLIPFFLNLRKLKDIRSLCSFRLISQKDVSKLLCTSSSKHIKYLTDDNSKYLYRHSLAFQAINYLKIFMNKFRYASSKKQWNELGKKINNKLKSYPFSLSKLKGSSDDEHKKKHRKIINNRKMLR
;
A
#
# COMPACT_ATOMS: atom_id res chain seq x y z
N MET A 1 34.73 -77.15 -0.48
CA MET A 1 35.11 -75.96 0.33
C MET A 1 34.68 -74.61 -0.25
N LYS A 2 34.79 -74.36 -1.57
CA LYS A 2 34.43 -73.06 -2.20
C LYS A 2 32.96 -72.64 -1.98
N LYS A 3 32.01 -73.58 -2.08
CA LYS A 3 30.56 -73.31 -1.91
C LYS A 3 30.19 -72.70 -0.54
N ARG A 4 30.70 -73.27 0.57
CA ARG A 4 30.46 -72.75 1.94
C ARG A 4 31.06 -71.35 2.16
N LYS A 5 32.22 -71.05 1.57
CA LYS A 5 32.81 -69.69 1.62
C LYS A 5 31.93 -68.69 0.85
N PHE A 6 31.43 -69.08 -0.32
CA PHE A 6 30.53 -68.26 -1.13
C PHE A 6 29.21 -67.99 -0.41
N GLU A 7 28.59 -69.01 0.20
CA GLU A 7 27.36 -68.87 1.00
C GLU A 7 27.55 -67.90 2.18
N ARG A 8 28.68 -67.97 2.89
CA ARG A 8 29.00 -67.03 3.98
C ARG A 8 29.19 -65.60 3.49
N CYS A 9 29.89 -65.42 2.37
CA CYS A 9 30.08 -64.11 1.74
C CYS A 9 28.74 -63.52 1.29
N LEU A 10 27.91 -64.31 0.60
CA LEU A 10 26.58 -63.92 0.17
C LEU A 10 25.69 -63.54 1.38
N TYR A 11 25.74 -64.32 2.46
CA TYR A 11 25.02 -64.01 3.69
C TYR A 11 25.46 -62.68 4.32
N GLN A 12 26.77 -62.39 4.35
CA GLN A 12 27.29 -61.10 4.83
C GLN A 12 26.82 -59.94 3.95
N ILE A 13 26.87 -60.09 2.63
CA ILE A 13 26.37 -59.09 1.68
C ILE A 13 24.87 -58.84 1.90
N LEU A 14 24.06 -59.90 1.99
CA LEU A 14 22.62 -59.79 2.24
C LEU A 14 22.32 -59.09 3.57
N LYS A 15 23.13 -59.34 4.62
CA LYS A 15 22.98 -58.66 5.91
C LYS A 15 23.28 -57.16 5.81
N ILE A 16 24.33 -56.79 5.06
CA ILE A 16 24.68 -55.39 4.78
C ILE A 16 23.58 -54.70 3.96
N VAL A 17 23.10 -55.36 2.89
CA VAL A 17 21.99 -54.84 2.06
C VAL A 17 20.73 -54.64 2.91
N LYS A 18 20.38 -55.61 3.76
CA LYS A 18 19.22 -55.50 4.66
C LYS A 18 19.37 -54.35 5.67
N PHE A 19 20.59 -54.10 6.17
CA PHE A 19 20.89 -52.98 7.04
C PHE A 19 20.68 -51.63 6.33
N TYR A 20 21.23 -51.46 5.13
CA TYR A 20 21.03 -50.24 4.34
C TYR A 20 19.58 -50.04 3.89
N MET A 21 18.86 -51.11 3.55
CA MET A 21 17.43 -51.06 3.24
C MET A 21 16.62 -50.54 4.45
N ASN A 22 16.95 -51.00 5.67
CA ASN A 22 16.31 -50.50 6.88
C ASN A 22 16.61 -49.02 7.15
N ILE A 23 17.85 -48.57 6.93
CA ILE A 23 18.22 -47.15 7.02
C ILE A 23 17.43 -46.34 6.00
N TRP A 24 17.36 -46.79 4.75
CA TRP A 24 16.63 -46.11 3.69
C TRP A 24 15.13 -46.01 3.99
N ILE A 25 14.51 -47.06 4.53
CA ILE A 25 13.11 -47.03 4.98
C ILE A 25 12.92 -46.00 6.10
N LYS A 26 13.84 -45.91 7.07
CA LYS A 26 13.80 -44.90 8.13
C LYS A 26 13.95 -43.48 7.58
N ILE A 27 14.91 -43.26 6.68
CA ILE A 27 15.10 -41.96 6.00
C ILE A 27 13.86 -41.59 5.19
N LYS A 28 13.28 -42.53 4.43
CA LYS A 28 12.06 -42.29 3.65
C LYS A 28 10.86 -41.95 4.54
N LYS A 29 10.72 -42.61 5.70
CA LYS A 29 9.72 -42.25 6.72
C LYS A 29 9.98 -40.87 7.31
N LEU A 30 11.23 -40.53 7.61
CA LEU A 30 11.63 -39.22 8.14
C LEU A 30 11.36 -38.11 7.13
N ILE A 31 11.76 -38.29 5.87
CA ILE A 31 11.47 -37.38 4.76
C ILE A 31 9.96 -37.25 4.59
N LYS A 32 9.19 -38.35 4.60
CA LYS A 32 7.73 -38.28 4.53
C LYS A 32 7.14 -37.53 5.72
N TYR A 33 7.70 -37.66 6.93
CA TYR A 33 7.22 -36.94 8.12
C TYR A 33 7.61 -35.45 8.12
N VAL A 34 8.81 -35.11 7.62
CA VAL A 34 9.30 -33.73 7.52
C VAL A 34 8.68 -33.00 6.34
N LEU A 35 8.45 -33.71 5.22
CA LEU A 35 7.86 -33.16 4.01
C LEU A 35 6.34 -33.33 3.95
N SER A 36 5.68 -34.22 4.71
CA SER A 36 4.22 -34.28 4.70
C SER A 36 3.57 -32.96 5.10
N PRO A 37 4.07 -32.17 6.08
CA PRO A 37 3.56 -30.83 6.35
C PRO A 37 3.82 -29.86 5.18
N LEU A 38 4.89 -30.06 4.40
CA LEU A 38 5.23 -29.23 3.24
C LEU A 38 4.38 -29.56 2.01
N PHE A 39 4.15 -30.84 1.70
CA PHE A 39 3.29 -31.25 0.59
C PHE A 39 1.80 -31.13 0.91
N LEU A 40 1.39 -31.34 2.17
CA LEU A 40 0.05 -30.95 2.61
C LEU A 40 -0.13 -29.43 2.48
N ARG A 41 0.92 -28.62 2.66
CA ARG A 41 0.85 -27.17 2.49
C ARG A 41 0.67 -26.73 1.03
N ASP A 42 1.18 -27.47 0.05
CA ASP A 42 0.93 -27.17 -1.37
C ASP A 42 -0.40 -27.78 -1.88
N SER A 43 -0.84 -28.90 -1.30
CA SER A 43 -2.11 -29.57 -1.65
C SER A 43 -3.30 -29.13 -0.80
N PHE A 44 -3.12 -28.24 0.18
CA PHE A 44 -4.19 -27.35 0.60
C PHE A 44 -4.50 -26.45 -0.59
N HIS A 45 -5.29 -26.99 -1.51
CA HIS A 45 -6.35 -26.27 -2.17
C HIS A 45 -6.98 -25.41 -1.07
N PHE A 46 -6.52 -24.17 -0.98
CA PHE A 46 -7.23 -23.08 -0.36
C PHE A 46 -8.50 -22.90 -1.21
N LYS A 47 -9.42 -23.86 -1.12
CA LYS A 47 -10.81 -23.49 -0.93
C LYS A 47 -10.74 -22.63 0.31
N THR A 48 -10.62 -21.33 0.08
CA THR A 48 -10.67 -20.27 1.07
C THR A 48 -12.02 -20.42 1.75
N TYR A 49 -12.10 -21.35 2.71
CA TYR A 49 -12.97 -21.18 3.85
C TYR A 49 -12.50 -19.86 4.43
N ARG A 50 -13.15 -18.80 3.98
CA ARG A 50 -13.03 -17.45 4.52
C ARG A 50 -13.47 -17.63 5.96
N LYS A 51 -12.55 -18.05 6.85
CA LYS A 51 -12.75 -17.97 8.31
C LYS A 51 -13.32 -16.57 8.48
N ARG A 52 -14.50 -16.44 9.07
CA ARG A 52 -15.19 -15.16 9.25
C ARG A 52 -14.21 -14.23 9.96
N ARG A 53 -13.43 -13.48 9.18
CA ARG A 53 -12.53 -12.46 9.66
C ARG A 53 -13.46 -11.37 10.16
N ILE A 54 -13.24 -10.92 11.39
CA ILE A 54 -13.91 -9.70 11.85
C ILE A 54 -13.49 -8.62 10.86
N CYS A 55 -14.45 -8.13 10.08
CA CYS A 55 -14.18 -7.16 9.04
C CYS A 55 -13.44 -5.97 9.67
N PRO A 56 -12.21 -5.65 9.22
CA PRO A 56 -11.47 -4.57 9.84
C PRO A 56 -12.21 -3.23 9.72
N THR A 57 -12.02 -2.36 10.69
CA THR A 57 -12.70 -1.06 10.72
C THR A 57 -12.19 -0.10 9.65
N MET A 58 -10.95 -0.28 9.19
CA MET A 58 -10.34 0.50 8.13
C MET A 58 -10.51 -0.18 6.78
N THR A 59 -10.83 0.62 5.76
CA THR A 59 -11.00 0.16 4.39
C THR A 59 -9.95 0.78 3.49
N LEU A 60 -9.24 -0.07 2.75
CA LEU A 60 -8.27 0.31 1.74
C LEU A 60 -8.86 0.03 0.36
N VAL A 61 -9.15 1.09 -0.39
CA VAL A 61 -9.65 1.03 -1.75
C VAL A 61 -8.47 1.26 -2.68
N LEU A 62 -8.22 0.33 -3.59
CA LEU A 62 -7.08 0.34 -4.50
C LEU A 62 -7.58 0.40 -5.93
N ASP A 63 -6.99 1.30 -6.71
CA ASP A 63 -7.05 1.21 -8.15
C ASP A 63 -6.24 0.02 -8.69
N LEU A 64 -6.51 -0.37 -9.95
CA LEU A 64 -5.87 -1.52 -10.59
C LEU A 64 -4.79 -1.09 -11.59
N ASP A 65 -5.19 -0.49 -12.71
CA ASP A 65 -4.31 -0.16 -13.83
C ASP A 65 -3.34 0.95 -13.46
N GLU A 66 -2.06 0.77 -13.74
CA GLU A 66 -0.98 1.72 -13.43
C GLU A 66 -0.77 2.00 -11.93
N THR A 67 -1.63 1.46 -11.05
CA THR A 67 -1.47 1.45 -9.60
C THR A 67 -0.90 0.12 -9.09
N LEU A 68 -1.54 -1.01 -9.40
CA LEU A 68 -1.14 -2.37 -8.99
C LEU A 68 -0.52 -3.19 -10.12
N ILE A 69 -0.95 -2.95 -11.35
CA ILE A 69 -0.51 -3.67 -12.55
C ILE A 69 -0.20 -2.70 -13.67
N TYR A 70 0.48 -3.17 -14.72
CA TYR A 70 0.62 -2.43 -15.95
C TYR A 70 0.23 -3.33 -17.12
N CYS A 71 -0.75 -2.88 -17.89
CA CYS A 71 -1.34 -3.64 -18.99
C CYS A 71 -1.17 -2.88 -20.31
N THR A 72 -0.78 -3.60 -21.37
CA THR A 72 -0.56 -3.02 -22.70
C THR A 72 -1.15 -3.90 -23.80
N LYS A 73 -1.57 -3.27 -24.91
CA LYS A 73 -2.09 -3.97 -26.10
C LYS A 73 -1.02 -4.70 -26.91
N LYS A 74 0.25 -4.28 -26.79
CA LYS A 74 1.41 -4.92 -27.40
C LYS A 74 2.42 -5.21 -26.30
N ARG A 75 3.15 -6.31 -26.43
CA ARG A 75 4.21 -6.67 -25.47
C ARG A 75 5.30 -5.59 -25.51
N LYS A 76 5.50 -4.88 -24.40
CA LYS A 76 6.57 -3.89 -24.23
C LYS A 76 7.76 -4.46 -23.48
N TYR A 77 7.50 -5.38 -22.55
CA TYR A 77 8.52 -5.98 -21.70
C TYR A 77 8.46 -7.50 -21.76
N HIS A 78 9.62 -8.15 -21.73
CA HIS A 78 9.72 -9.62 -21.78
C HIS A 78 9.07 -10.32 -20.57
N TYR A 79 8.96 -9.63 -19.43
CA TYR A 79 8.33 -10.14 -18.21
C TYR A 79 6.82 -9.89 -18.14
N GLN A 80 6.21 -9.31 -19.18
CA GLN A 80 4.75 -9.26 -19.27
C GLN A 80 4.19 -10.63 -19.65
N LYS A 81 3.16 -11.06 -18.93
CA LYS A 81 2.39 -12.25 -19.26
C LYS A 81 1.29 -11.89 -20.26
N GLU A 82 1.13 -12.73 -21.26
CA GLU A 82 0.03 -12.63 -22.22
C GLU A 82 -1.26 -13.19 -21.64
N VAL A 83 -2.36 -12.47 -21.88
CA VAL A 83 -3.65 -12.68 -21.27
C VAL A 83 -4.73 -12.40 -22.31
N ASP A 84 -5.57 -13.38 -22.59
CA ASP A 84 -6.74 -13.18 -23.45
C ASP A 84 -7.92 -12.68 -22.64
N VAL A 85 -8.37 -11.46 -22.95
CA VAL A 85 -9.52 -10.85 -22.28
C VAL A 85 -10.73 -10.83 -23.22
N LEU A 86 -11.86 -11.31 -22.72
CA LEU A 86 -13.13 -11.25 -23.43
C LEU A 86 -13.72 -9.83 -23.39
N ILE A 87 -13.77 -9.17 -24.55
CA ILE A 87 -14.36 -7.84 -24.73
C ILE A 87 -15.33 -7.91 -25.91
N ASN A 88 -16.60 -7.57 -25.69
CA ASN A 88 -17.66 -7.56 -26.72
C ASN A 88 -17.72 -8.85 -27.55
N GLY A 89 -17.60 -10.01 -26.89
CA GLY A 89 -17.64 -11.32 -27.55
C GLY A 89 -16.35 -11.74 -28.27
N LYS A 90 -15.29 -10.91 -28.26
CA LYS A 90 -14.00 -11.23 -28.87
C LYS A 90 -12.91 -11.33 -27.80
N TYR A 91 -12.06 -12.35 -27.92
CA TYR A 91 -10.84 -12.43 -27.12
C TYR A 91 -9.78 -11.52 -27.72
N LEU A 92 -9.23 -10.63 -26.89
CA LEU A 92 -8.16 -9.72 -27.26
C LEU A 92 -6.93 -10.03 -26.40
N PRO A 93 -5.76 -10.26 -27.03
CA PRO A 93 -4.53 -10.49 -26.29
C PRO A 93 -4.03 -9.18 -25.67
N LEU A 94 -3.82 -9.22 -24.36
CA LEU A 94 -3.24 -8.14 -23.56
C LEU A 94 -1.99 -8.65 -22.86
N TYR A 95 -1.07 -7.73 -22.53
CA TYR A 95 0.20 -8.04 -21.90
C TYR A 95 0.26 -7.35 -20.54
N VAL A 96 0.29 -8.14 -19.46
CA VAL A 96 0.13 -7.67 -18.08
C VAL A 96 1.38 -7.99 -17.27
N CYS A 97 1.85 -7.05 -16.47
CA CYS A 97 2.83 -7.30 -15.40
C CYS A 97 2.33 -6.74 -14.06
N LYS A 98 2.73 -7.40 -12.97
CA LYS A 98 2.41 -7.00 -11.60
C LYS A 98 3.45 -6.02 -11.06
N ARG A 99 3.00 -5.01 -10.31
CA ARG A 99 3.90 -4.06 -9.64
C ARG A 99 4.74 -4.78 -8.58
N PRO A 100 6.06 -4.48 -8.45
CA PRO A 100 6.88 -5.07 -7.41
C PRO A 100 6.29 -4.89 -6.01
N TYR A 101 6.50 -5.90 -5.17
CA TYR A 101 6.05 -5.94 -3.76
C TYR A 101 4.52 -6.00 -3.54
N ILE A 102 3.71 -6.23 -4.57
CA ILE A 102 2.25 -6.37 -4.45
C ILE A 102 1.84 -7.45 -3.43
N ASP A 103 2.48 -8.63 -3.48
CA ASP A 103 2.18 -9.76 -2.59
C ASP A 103 2.51 -9.41 -1.12
N LEU A 104 3.65 -8.76 -0.91
CA LEU A 104 4.07 -8.30 0.42
C LEU A 104 3.15 -7.18 0.94
N PHE A 105 2.70 -6.30 0.06
CA PHE A 105 1.77 -5.22 0.38
C PHE A 105 0.43 -5.76 0.86
N PHE A 106 -0.19 -6.66 0.08
CA PHE A 106 -1.46 -7.27 0.45
C PHE A 106 -1.33 -8.13 1.71
N SER A 107 -0.36 -9.05 1.78
CA SER A 107 -0.17 -9.91 2.96
C SER A 107 0.08 -9.13 4.25
N SER A 108 0.79 -7.99 4.18
CA SER A 108 1.07 -7.15 5.36
C SER A 108 -0.16 -6.38 5.83
N LEU A 109 -1.03 -5.93 4.92
CA LEU A 109 -2.17 -5.06 5.23
C LEU A 109 -3.47 -5.84 5.43
N TYR A 110 -3.61 -7.00 4.82
CA TYR A 110 -4.80 -7.84 4.89
C TYR A 110 -5.23 -8.17 6.33
N PRO A 111 -4.36 -8.40 7.33
CA PRO A 111 -4.84 -8.60 8.70
C PRO A 111 -5.56 -7.38 9.31
N PHE A 112 -5.36 -6.17 8.76
CA PHE A 112 -5.74 -4.91 9.38
C PHE A 112 -6.71 -4.06 8.56
N TYR A 113 -6.94 -4.40 7.29
CA TYR A 113 -7.77 -3.64 6.36
C TYR A 113 -8.80 -4.52 5.67
N GLU A 114 -10.01 -4.01 5.49
CA GLU A 114 -10.89 -4.45 4.42
C GLU A 114 -10.31 -3.94 3.10
N ILE A 115 -9.99 -4.84 2.19
CA ILE A 115 -9.30 -4.54 0.95
C ILE A 115 -10.30 -4.59 -0.20
N ILE A 116 -10.41 -3.48 -0.91
CA ILE A 116 -11.37 -3.31 -1.99
C ILE A 116 -10.62 -2.90 -3.26
N ILE A 117 -10.89 -3.59 -4.36
CA ILE A 117 -10.49 -3.10 -5.68
C ILE A 117 -11.61 -2.23 -6.21
N PHE A 118 -11.30 -1.00 -6.63
CA PHE A 118 -12.22 -0.13 -7.33
C PHE A 118 -11.52 0.43 -8.56
N THR A 119 -11.87 -0.11 -9.72
CA THR A 119 -11.30 0.26 -11.03
C THR A 119 -12.36 0.85 -11.95
N THR A 120 -11.95 1.74 -12.85
CA THR A 120 -12.79 2.22 -13.95
C THR A 120 -12.78 1.27 -15.15
N ALA A 121 -12.17 0.09 -15.03
CA ALA A 121 -12.16 -0.94 -16.06
C ALA A 121 -13.42 -1.81 -16.01
N ILE A 122 -13.76 -2.44 -17.15
CA ILE A 122 -14.86 -3.41 -17.21
C ILE A 122 -14.54 -4.65 -16.37
N LYS A 123 -15.58 -5.27 -15.81
CA LYS A 123 -15.46 -6.46 -14.98
C LYS A 123 -14.71 -7.62 -15.63
N SER A 124 -14.99 -7.95 -16.90
CA SER A 124 -14.34 -9.09 -17.58
C SER A 124 -12.82 -8.93 -17.64
N TYR A 125 -12.35 -7.72 -17.92
CA TYR A 125 -10.94 -7.35 -17.88
C TYR A 125 -10.37 -7.46 -16.47
N ALA A 126 -10.99 -6.76 -15.51
CA ALA A 126 -10.47 -6.66 -14.15
C ALA A 126 -10.37 -8.04 -13.47
N ASP A 127 -11.39 -8.88 -13.61
CA ASP A 127 -11.37 -10.23 -13.06
C ASP A 127 -10.28 -11.10 -13.70
N THR A 128 -10.11 -11.01 -15.02
CA THR A 128 -9.05 -11.76 -15.71
C THR A 128 -7.67 -11.36 -15.21
N VAL A 129 -7.42 -10.05 -15.06
CA VAL A 129 -6.15 -9.52 -14.54
C VAL A 129 -5.91 -9.94 -13.10
N LEU A 130 -6.91 -9.78 -12.22
CA LEU A 130 -6.80 -10.10 -10.79
C LEU A 130 -6.52 -11.59 -10.55
N ASN A 131 -7.15 -12.47 -11.33
CA ASN A 131 -6.88 -13.91 -11.30
C ASN A 131 -5.43 -14.23 -11.68
N ILE A 132 -4.85 -13.47 -12.61
CA ILE A 132 -3.51 -13.74 -13.14
C ILE A 132 -2.40 -13.26 -12.23
N ILE A 133 -2.61 -12.15 -11.53
CA ILE A 133 -1.68 -11.67 -10.51
C ILE A 133 -1.82 -12.40 -9.18
N ASP A 134 -2.85 -13.24 -9.03
CA ASP A 134 -3.12 -14.11 -7.87
C ASP A 134 -3.19 -13.35 -6.53
N VAL A 135 -4.01 -12.30 -6.47
CA VAL A 135 -4.25 -11.52 -5.23
C VAL A 135 -5.68 -11.60 -4.72
N ASP A 136 -6.55 -12.36 -5.40
CA ASP A 136 -7.99 -12.45 -5.10
C ASP A 136 -8.29 -12.93 -3.68
N HIS A 137 -7.41 -13.76 -3.11
CA HIS A 137 -7.52 -14.25 -1.75
C HIS A 137 -7.32 -13.16 -0.67
N TYR A 138 -6.78 -11.98 -1.05
CA TYR A 138 -6.67 -10.81 -0.18
C TYR A 138 -7.81 -9.79 -0.37
N ILE A 139 -8.67 -9.96 -1.38
CA ILE A 139 -9.70 -8.97 -1.74
C ILE A 139 -11.04 -9.31 -1.06
N ASP A 140 -11.68 -8.30 -0.47
CA ASP A 140 -13.00 -8.39 0.15
C ASP A 140 -14.14 -8.06 -0.78
N LYS A 141 -13.98 -6.99 -1.58
CA LYS A 141 -14.98 -6.54 -2.55
C LYS A 141 -14.29 -6.00 -3.79
N LYS A 142 -14.98 -6.07 -4.91
CA LYS A 142 -14.55 -5.55 -6.20
C LYS A 142 -15.64 -4.64 -6.74
N PHE A 143 -15.24 -3.47 -7.20
CA PHE A 143 -16.08 -2.49 -7.87
C PHE A 143 -15.41 -2.15 -9.20
N TYR A 144 -16.23 -2.04 -10.23
CA TYR A 144 -15.79 -1.91 -11.62
C TYR A 144 -16.36 -0.63 -12.24
N ARG A 145 -16.25 -0.51 -13.56
CA ARG A 145 -16.81 0.61 -14.32
C ARG A 145 -18.29 0.83 -14.06
N GLU A 146 -19.08 -0.24 -14.02
CA GLU A 146 -20.52 -0.20 -13.78
C GLU A 146 -20.90 0.33 -12.38
N ASP A 147 -19.97 0.34 -11.43
CA ASP A 147 -20.16 0.87 -10.08
C ASP A 147 -19.73 2.34 -9.96
N CYS A 148 -19.17 2.93 -11.02
CA CYS A 148 -18.77 4.33 -11.08
C CYS A 148 -19.96 5.24 -11.44
N TYR A 149 -19.88 6.52 -11.06
CA TYR A 149 -20.73 7.55 -11.66
C TYR A 149 -20.17 7.92 -13.03
N GLU A 150 -21.00 7.84 -14.07
CA GLU A 150 -20.64 8.23 -15.43
C GLU A 150 -20.98 9.71 -15.66
N MET A 151 -19.96 10.50 -15.95
CA MET A 151 -20.06 11.90 -16.35
C MET A 151 -19.75 12.05 -17.84
N ASN A 152 -20.61 12.77 -18.56
CA ASN A 152 -20.43 13.12 -19.97
C ASN A 152 -20.08 11.92 -20.86
N GLU A 153 -20.67 10.75 -20.60
CA GLU A 153 -20.56 9.49 -21.37
C GLU A 153 -19.13 8.92 -21.54
N LYS A 154 -18.14 9.46 -20.84
CA LYS A 154 -16.73 9.05 -21.02
C LYS A 154 -15.92 9.07 -19.73
N LEU A 155 -16.37 9.81 -18.71
CA LEU A 155 -15.64 9.96 -17.48
C LEU A 155 -16.29 9.13 -16.36
N TYR A 156 -15.57 8.15 -15.86
CA TYR A 156 -16.02 7.31 -14.76
C TYR A 156 -15.40 7.78 -13.45
N ILE A 157 -16.24 8.17 -12.49
CA ILE A 157 -15.83 8.64 -11.18
C ILE A 157 -16.17 7.60 -10.12
N LYS A 158 -15.16 7.19 -9.35
CA LYS A 158 -15.30 6.21 -8.27
C LYS A 158 -16.14 6.79 -7.14
N ASN A 159 -17.30 6.19 -6.86
CA ASN A 159 -18.17 6.65 -5.80
C ASN A 159 -17.92 5.92 -4.47
N LEU A 160 -17.17 6.52 -3.54
CA LEU A 160 -16.85 5.87 -2.26
C LEU A 160 -18.08 5.64 -1.36
N THR A 161 -19.19 6.38 -1.55
CA THR A 161 -20.41 6.14 -0.77
C THR A 161 -21.07 4.80 -1.09
N ASN A 162 -20.80 4.21 -2.27
CA ASN A 162 -21.24 2.85 -2.63
C ASN A 162 -20.56 1.78 -1.78
N ILE A 163 -19.38 2.09 -1.21
CA ILE A 163 -18.64 1.19 -0.35
C ILE A 163 -19.19 1.24 1.08
N LYS A 164 -19.18 2.43 1.69
CA LYS A 164 -19.63 2.69 3.07
C LYS A 164 -20.09 4.14 3.22
N LYS A 165 -21.08 4.36 4.10
CA LYS A 165 -21.53 5.71 4.49
C LYS A 165 -20.47 6.51 5.25
N GLU A 166 -19.69 5.85 6.12
CA GLU A 166 -18.66 6.52 6.91
C GLU A 166 -17.32 6.57 6.16
N LEU A 167 -16.94 7.76 5.70
CA LEU A 167 -15.70 7.99 4.96
C LEU A 167 -14.47 8.15 5.87
N SER A 168 -14.62 8.33 7.19
CA SER A 168 -13.50 8.61 8.12
C SER A 168 -12.44 7.48 8.18
N LYS A 169 -12.77 6.31 7.62
CA LYS A 169 -11.97 5.08 7.63
C LYS A 169 -11.65 4.52 6.24
N ILE A 170 -11.99 5.24 5.17
CA ILE A 170 -11.75 4.79 3.79
C ILE A 170 -10.53 5.52 3.24
N ILE A 171 -9.57 4.78 2.68
CA ILE A 171 -8.44 5.37 1.96
C ILE A 171 -8.48 4.89 0.52
N LEU A 172 -8.54 5.82 -0.44
CA LEU A 172 -8.52 5.54 -1.87
C LEU A 172 -7.10 5.75 -2.41
N ILE A 173 -6.40 4.67 -2.77
CA ILE A 173 -5.09 4.71 -3.40
C ILE A 173 -5.28 4.59 -4.91
N ASP A 174 -4.84 5.61 -5.64
CA ASP A 174 -5.06 5.71 -7.07
C ASP A 174 -4.03 6.70 -7.66
N ASP A 175 -3.57 6.43 -8.88
CA ASP A 175 -2.62 7.29 -9.60
C ASP A 175 -3.33 8.38 -10.42
N SER A 176 -4.63 8.24 -10.66
CA SER A 176 -5.46 9.22 -11.36
C SER A 176 -5.91 10.35 -10.43
N ASN A 177 -5.61 11.58 -10.84
CA ASN A 177 -6.02 12.79 -10.11
C ASN A 177 -7.55 12.98 -10.05
N ILE A 178 -8.30 12.36 -10.97
CA ILE A 178 -9.76 12.51 -11.08
C ILE A 178 -10.44 12.05 -9.78
N SER A 179 -10.04 10.89 -9.28
CA SER A 179 -10.46 10.33 -8.00
C SER A 179 -10.19 11.28 -6.81
N GLY A 180 -9.11 12.06 -6.90
CA GLY A 180 -8.72 13.03 -5.88
C GLY A 180 -9.57 14.30 -5.84
N PHE A 181 -10.25 14.67 -6.94
CA PHE A 181 -11.14 15.83 -6.94
C PHE A 181 -12.43 15.57 -6.17
N GLN A 182 -13.03 14.38 -6.32
CA GLN A 182 -14.28 14.04 -5.64
C GLN A 182 -14.07 13.73 -4.15
N TYR A 183 -12.97 13.08 -3.81
CA TYR A 183 -12.68 12.61 -2.45
C TYR A 183 -11.30 13.05 -1.95
N PRO A 184 -11.00 14.37 -1.90
CA PRO A 184 -9.66 14.86 -1.60
C PRO A 184 -9.16 14.45 -0.22
N ASP A 185 -10.06 14.28 0.75
CA ASP A 185 -9.68 13.87 2.10
C ASP A 185 -9.51 12.36 2.26
N ASN A 186 -9.94 11.55 1.29
CA ASN A 186 -9.79 10.09 1.31
C ASN A 186 -8.72 9.61 0.32
N PHE A 187 -8.40 10.44 -0.67
CA PHE A 187 -7.48 10.13 -1.74
C PHE A 187 -6.02 10.15 -1.27
N PHE A 188 -5.32 9.07 -1.59
CA PHE A 188 -3.91 8.88 -1.38
C PHE A 188 -3.25 8.71 -2.76
N PRO A 189 -2.56 9.74 -3.27
CA PRO A 189 -1.91 9.63 -4.56
C PRO A 189 -0.75 8.63 -4.48
N ILE A 190 -0.68 7.75 -5.48
CA ILE A 190 0.45 6.86 -5.73
C ILE A 190 1.08 7.20 -7.09
N LYS A 191 2.38 7.00 -7.26
CA LYS A 191 3.00 7.19 -8.57
C LYS A 191 2.42 6.16 -9.54
N LYS A 192 2.00 6.66 -10.70
CA LYS A 192 1.74 5.86 -11.90
C LYS A 192 2.92 4.94 -12.19
N TRP A 193 2.64 3.65 -12.34
CA TRP A 193 3.61 2.60 -12.56
C TRP A 193 3.45 1.98 -13.94
N GLN A 194 4.55 1.93 -14.69
CA GLN A 194 4.55 1.54 -16.10
C GLN A 194 5.53 0.40 -16.38
N GLY A 195 5.71 -0.52 -15.43
CA GLY A 195 6.55 -1.70 -15.59
C GLY A 195 7.94 -1.64 -14.94
N ASP A 196 8.38 -0.50 -14.39
CA ASP A 196 9.72 -0.39 -13.77
C ASP A 196 9.89 -1.38 -12.60
N LEU A 197 10.76 -2.37 -12.79
CA LEU A 197 11.03 -3.41 -11.79
C LEU A 197 11.83 -2.90 -10.58
N ASN A 198 12.43 -1.71 -10.67
CA ASN A 198 13.11 -1.06 -9.55
C ASN A 198 12.14 -0.24 -8.68
N ASP A 199 10.84 -0.21 -9.03
CA ASP A 199 9.82 0.45 -8.21
C ASP A 199 9.73 -0.19 -6.82
N ASN A 200 9.78 0.64 -5.79
CA ASN A 200 9.70 0.24 -4.39
C ASN A 200 8.54 0.92 -3.66
N GLU A 201 7.59 1.50 -4.39
CA GLU A 201 6.60 2.38 -3.76
C GLU A 201 5.65 1.62 -2.84
N LEU A 202 5.07 0.51 -3.32
CA LEU A 202 4.20 -0.32 -2.49
C LEU A 202 4.91 -0.80 -1.21
N LEU A 203 6.18 -1.22 -1.32
CA LEU A 203 7.00 -1.59 -0.16
C LEU A 203 7.12 -0.44 0.85
N HIS A 204 7.41 0.78 0.38
CA HIS A 204 7.56 1.94 1.24
C HIS A 204 6.24 2.41 1.89
N LEU A 205 5.10 2.07 1.30
CA LEU A 205 3.78 2.44 1.79
C LEU A 205 3.26 1.54 2.93
N ILE A 206 3.69 0.27 3.00
CA ILE A 206 3.28 -0.69 4.05
C ILE A 206 3.36 -0.10 5.47
N PRO A 207 4.51 0.39 5.95
CA PRO A 207 4.60 0.86 7.33
C PRO A 207 3.79 2.14 7.58
N PHE A 208 3.49 2.91 6.52
CA PHE A 208 2.62 4.07 6.64
C PHE A 208 1.17 3.62 6.88
N PHE A 209 0.65 2.71 6.05
CA PHE A 209 -0.70 2.16 6.23
C PHE A 209 -0.86 1.37 7.54
N LEU A 210 0.15 0.60 7.96
CA LEU A 210 0.11 -0.08 9.27
C LEU A 210 -0.02 0.87 10.47
N ASN A 211 0.40 2.14 10.33
CA ASN A 211 0.22 3.15 11.37
C ASN A 211 -1.08 3.95 11.21
N LEU A 212 -1.55 4.18 9.97
CA LEU A 212 -2.82 4.86 9.72
C LEU A 212 -3.99 4.18 10.41
N ARG A 213 -3.97 2.85 10.55
CA ARG A 213 -5.02 2.09 11.24
C ARG A 213 -5.32 2.55 12.67
N LYS A 214 -4.37 3.23 13.32
CA LYS A 214 -4.48 3.73 14.69
C LYS A 214 -5.28 5.04 14.78
N LEU A 215 -5.51 5.71 13.65
CA LEU A 215 -6.25 6.97 13.63
C LEU A 215 -7.74 6.76 13.81
N LYS A 216 -8.38 7.70 14.51
CA LYS A 216 -9.85 7.79 14.54
C LYS A 216 -10.42 8.27 13.21
N ASP A 217 -9.75 9.20 12.53
CA ASP A 217 -10.15 9.71 11.21
C ASP A 217 -8.91 9.93 10.31
N ILE A 218 -8.86 9.22 9.18
CA ILE A 218 -7.75 9.28 8.22
C ILE A 218 -7.74 10.59 7.42
N ARG A 219 -8.89 11.26 7.31
CA ARG A 219 -9.07 12.48 6.49
C ARG A 219 -8.21 13.63 6.95
N SER A 220 -7.85 13.61 8.24
CA SER A 220 -6.86 14.50 8.83
C SER A 220 -5.46 14.40 8.21
N LEU A 221 -5.13 13.31 7.50
CA LEU A 221 -3.79 13.10 6.94
C LEU A 221 -3.74 13.02 5.42
N CYS A 222 -4.68 12.35 4.77
CA CYS A 222 -4.69 12.26 3.30
C CYS A 222 -4.85 13.67 2.69
N SER A 223 -5.74 14.47 3.29
CA SER A 223 -5.95 15.86 2.87
C SER A 223 -4.71 16.75 3.01
N PHE A 224 -3.76 16.44 3.91
CA PHE A 224 -2.51 17.19 4.06
C PHE A 224 -1.57 17.02 2.86
N ARG A 225 -1.61 15.85 2.20
CA ARG A 225 -0.69 15.52 1.10
C ARG A 225 -0.98 16.24 -0.20
N LEU A 226 -2.24 16.63 -0.44
CA LEU A 226 -2.67 17.32 -1.66
C LEU A 226 -2.40 18.83 -1.64
N ILE A 227 -2.08 19.38 -0.47
CA ILE A 227 -1.89 20.82 -0.30
C ILE A 227 -0.57 21.20 -0.96
N SER A 228 -0.64 22.11 -1.94
CA SER A 228 0.58 22.66 -2.49
C SER A 228 1.32 23.39 -1.37
N GLN A 229 2.59 23.13 -1.25
CA GLN A 229 3.64 24.07 -0.89
C GLN A 229 3.27 25.53 -0.65
N LYS A 230 2.74 26.23 -1.67
CA LYS A 230 2.31 27.62 -1.58
C LYS A 230 1.06 27.78 -0.71
N ASP A 231 0.14 26.83 -0.78
CA ASP A 231 -1.05 26.80 0.06
C ASP A 231 -0.70 26.46 1.52
N VAL A 232 0.26 25.56 1.76
CA VAL A 232 0.78 25.27 3.10
C VAL A 232 1.36 26.55 3.72
N SER A 233 2.18 27.31 2.98
CA SER A 233 2.77 28.55 3.51
C SER A 233 1.70 29.61 3.76
N LYS A 234 0.76 29.81 2.82
CA LYS A 234 -0.36 30.74 2.98
C LYS A 234 -1.24 30.37 4.17
N LEU A 235 -1.54 29.09 4.35
CA LEU A 235 -2.33 28.58 5.47
C LEU A 235 -1.59 28.71 6.81
N LEU A 236 -0.30 28.38 6.88
CA LEU A 236 0.50 28.55 8.11
C LEU A 236 0.58 30.02 8.53
N CYS A 237 0.69 30.94 7.58
CA CYS A 237 0.71 32.38 7.87
C CYS A 237 -0.66 32.95 8.27
N THR A 238 -1.76 32.33 7.85
CA THR A 238 -3.14 32.82 8.10
C THR A 238 -3.84 32.11 9.27
N SER A 239 -3.31 30.99 9.76
CA SER A 239 -4.00 30.15 10.74
C SER A 239 -3.84 30.68 12.17
N SER A 240 -4.79 31.53 12.57
CA SER A 240 -5.38 31.42 13.91
C SER A 240 -5.99 30.01 14.06
N SER A 241 -5.87 29.37 15.23
CA SER A 241 -6.15 27.95 15.53
C SER A 241 -7.57 27.40 15.25
N LYS A 242 -8.34 27.94 14.29
CA LYS A 242 -9.70 27.49 13.97
C LYS A 242 -9.70 26.43 12.86
N HIS A 243 -10.59 25.44 13.02
CA HIS A 243 -10.92 24.45 12.00
C HIS A 243 -11.42 25.12 10.71
N ILE A 244 -10.99 24.62 9.55
CA ILE A 244 -11.50 25.07 8.25
C ILE A 244 -12.83 24.35 8.02
N LYS A 245 -13.91 25.11 7.83
CA LYS A 245 -15.25 24.60 7.50
C LYS A 245 -15.45 24.65 5.99
N TYR A 246 -15.92 23.57 5.37
CA TYR A 246 -16.52 23.61 4.04
C TYR A 246 -17.82 22.81 4.03
N LEU A 247 -18.64 23.15 3.04
CA LEU A 247 -20.01 22.71 2.86
C LEU A 247 -20.01 21.37 2.10
N THR A 248 -20.79 20.40 2.55
CA THR A 248 -21.06 19.16 1.79
C THR A 248 -21.96 19.46 0.59
N ASP A 249 -21.93 18.63 -0.46
CA ASP A 249 -22.75 18.75 -1.68
C ASP A 249 -24.26 18.95 -1.39
N ASP A 250 -24.77 18.34 -0.31
CA ASP A 250 -26.18 18.50 0.11
C ASP A 250 -26.47 19.81 0.86
N ASN A 251 -25.53 20.75 0.94
CA ASN A 251 -25.59 22.01 1.68
C ASN A 251 -26.01 21.92 3.17
N SER A 252 -26.10 20.71 3.74
CA SER A 252 -26.74 20.47 5.03
C SER A 252 -25.78 20.28 6.19
N LYS A 253 -24.50 19.97 5.95
CA LYS A 253 -23.51 19.73 7.02
C LYS A 253 -22.17 20.40 6.74
N TYR A 254 -21.65 21.07 7.77
CA TYR A 254 -20.25 21.52 7.79
C TYR A 254 -19.36 20.35 8.18
N LEU A 255 -18.42 19.99 7.31
CA LEU A 255 -17.31 19.11 7.69
C LEU A 255 -16.18 19.96 8.28
N TYR A 256 -15.70 19.55 9.45
CA TYR A 256 -14.58 20.19 10.11
C TYR A 256 -13.27 19.60 9.59
N ARG A 257 -12.51 20.35 8.80
CA ARG A 257 -11.12 20.00 8.52
C ARG A 257 -10.28 20.27 9.77
N HIS A 258 -9.40 19.34 10.12
CA HIS A 258 -8.41 19.60 11.17
C HIS A 258 -7.46 20.73 10.75
N SER A 259 -6.99 21.54 11.70
CA SER A 259 -5.97 22.55 11.42
C SER A 259 -4.69 21.91 10.87
N LEU A 260 -3.96 22.58 9.98
CA LEU A 260 -2.69 22.06 9.43
C LEU A 260 -1.71 21.64 10.52
N ALA A 261 -1.65 22.39 11.62
CA ALA A 261 -0.82 22.03 12.76
C ALA A 261 -1.20 20.65 13.32
N PHE A 262 -2.50 20.38 13.50
CA PHE A 262 -2.98 19.06 13.93
C PHE A 262 -2.67 17.96 12.90
N GLN A 263 -2.84 18.24 11.62
CA GLN A 263 -2.51 17.30 10.53
C GLN A 263 -1.02 16.97 10.51
N ALA A 264 -0.15 17.99 10.58
CA ALA A 264 1.30 17.84 10.65
C ALA A 264 1.73 17.10 11.92
N ILE A 265 1.11 17.39 13.07
CA ILE A 265 1.34 16.66 14.32
C ILE A 265 0.96 15.19 14.18
N ASN A 266 -0.19 14.87 13.57
CA ASN A 266 -0.59 13.47 13.34
C ASN A 266 0.37 12.75 12.38
N TYR A 267 0.81 13.44 11.32
CA TYR A 267 1.79 12.90 10.37
C TYR A 267 3.11 12.59 11.08
N LEU A 268 3.60 13.54 11.88
CA LEU A 268 4.80 13.37 12.70
C LEU A 268 4.62 12.27 13.74
N LYS A 269 3.49 12.18 14.44
CA LYS A 269 3.21 11.10 15.42
C LYS A 269 3.27 9.72 14.77
N ILE A 270 2.68 9.56 13.58
CA ILE A 270 2.74 8.30 12.82
C ILE A 270 4.18 7.98 12.43
N PHE A 271 4.91 8.97 11.96
CA PHE A 271 6.29 8.79 11.54
C PHE A 271 7.23 8.51 12.72
N MET A 272 7.00 9.17 13.85
CA MET A 272 7.70 8.98 15.12
C MET A 272 7.43 7.62 15.76
N ASN A 273 6.26 7.02 15.53
CA ASN A 273 5.99 5.66 15.99
C ASN A 273 6.88 4.59 15.31
N LYS A 274 7.46 4.84 14.12
CA LYS A 274 8.47 3.94 13.53
C LYS A 274 9.70 3.76 14.43
N PHE A 275 9.99 4.73 15.30
CA PHE A 275 11.23 4.75 16.08
C PHE A 275 11.21 3.79 17.28
N ARG A 276 10.05 3.22 17.64
CA ARG A 276 9.97 2.22 18.72
C ARG A 276 10.72 0.92 18.38
N TYR A 277 11.00 0.65 17.10
CA TYR A 277 11.66 -0.57 16.64
C TYR A 277 13.18 -0.44 16.42
N ALA A 278 13.77 0.76 16.59
CA ALA A 278 15.21 0.90 16.51
C ALA A 278 15.85 0.40 17.81
N SER A 279 16.54 -0.74 17.75
CA SER A 279 17.13 -1.43 18.90
C SER A 279 18.46 -0.82 19.37
N SER A 280 19.05 0.11 18.59
CA SER A 280 20.30 0.78 18.94
C SER A 280 20.29 2.28 18.64
N LYS A 281 21.10 3.04 19.39
CA LYS A 281 21.32 4.49 19.17
C LYS A 281 21.82 4.79 17.75
N LYS A 282 22.64 3.91 17.17
CA LYS A 282 23.13 4.02 15.78
C LYS A 282 21.99 3.92 14.77
N GLN A 283 21.09 2.94 14.94
CA GLN A 283 19.89 2.82 14.11
C GLN A 283 18.96 4.04 14.26
N TRP A 284 18.81 4.56 15.48
CA TRP A 284 18.08 5.80 15.74
C TRP A 284 18.65 6.99 14.95
N ASN A 285 19.98 7.15 14.96
CA ASN A 285 20.66 8.22 14.24
C ASN A 285 20.54 8.07 12.72
N GLU A 286 20.76 6.87 12.18
CA GLU A 286 20.65 6.60 10.74
C GLU A 286 19.22 6.76 10.23
N LEU A 287 18.24 6.26 11.00
CA LEU A 287 16.83 6.46 10.70
C LEU A 287 16.47 7.94 10.79
N GLY A 288 16.88 8.63 11.85
CA GLY A 288 16.70 10.07 12.03
C GLY A 288 17.29 10.89 10.87
N LYS A 289 18.48 10.52 10.37
CA LYS A 289 19.09 11.11 9.16
C LYS A 289 18.25 10.84 7.91
N LYS A 290 17.85 9.58 7.64
CA LYS A 290 16.99 9.23 6.49
C LYS A 290 15.67 10.00 6.52
N ILE A 291 15.10 10.15 7.70
CA ILE A 291 13.88 10.90 7.98
C ILE A 291 14.08 12.39 7.73
N ASN A 292 15.13 12.97 8.30
CA ASN A 292 15.46 14.37 8.08
C ASN A 292 15.76 14.63 6.60
N ASN A 293 16.44 13.72 5.92
CA ASN A 293 16.69 13.80 4.47
C ASN A 293 15.39 13.68 3.67
N LYS A 294 14.47 12.79 4.04
CA LYS A 294 13.16 12.66 3.37
C LYS A 294 12.29 13.89 3.63
N LEU A 295 12.25 14.37 4.88
CA LEU A 295 11.58 15.62 5.25
C LEU A 295 12.17 16.79 4.48
N LYS A 296 13.50 16.91 4.38
CA LYS A 296 14.23 17.90 3.55
C LYS A 296 13.97 17.75 2.05
N SER A 297 13.76 16.53 1.56
CA SER A 297 13.42 16.25 0.16
C SER A 297 12.01 16.70 -0.20
N TYR A 298 11.09 16.74 0.78
CA TYR A 298 9.84 17.47 0.59
C TYR A 298 10.20 18.94 0.45
N PRO A 299 9.75 19.62 -0.60
CA PRO A 299 10.24 20.98 -0.84
C PRO A 299 9.89 21.98 0.27
N PHE A 300 9.01 21.62 1.22
CA PHE A 300 8.59 22.43 2.39
C PHE A 300 8.91 21.74 3.73
N SER A 301 10.10 21.15 3.83
CA SER A 301 10.64 20.65 5.09
C SER A 301 10.62 21.69 6.22
N LEU A 302 10.40 21.28 7.47
CA LEU A 302 10.46 22.18 8.64
C LEU A 302 11.75 23.02 8.70
N SER A 303 12.89 22.48 8.22
CA SER A 303 14.15 23.22 8.15
C SER A 303 14.15 24.36 7.12
N LYS A 304 13.41 24.21 6.01
CA LYS A 304 13.21 25.28 5.02
C LYS A 304 12.17 26.30 5.50
N LEU A 305 11.15 25.85 6.25
CA LEU A 305 10.14 26.74 6.85
C LEU A 305 10.72 27.61 7.97
N LYS A 306 11.60 27.06 8.83
CA LYS A 306 12.26 27.82 9.92
C LYS A 306 13.07 29.03 9.42
N GLY A 307 13.59 29.00 8.20
CA GLY A 307 14.37 30.10 7.64
C GLY A 307 13.55 31.21 6.97
N SER A 308 12.23 31.06 6.81
CA SER A 308 11.43 32.00 6.03
C SER A 308 10.50 32.90 6.85
N SER A 309 9.89 32.42 7.94
CA SER A 309 8.90 33.22 8.68
C SER A 309 9.49 34.01 9.84
N ASP A 310 10.31 33.36 10.66
CA ASP A 310 10.74 33.94 11.94
C ASP A 310 11.84 34.99 11.75
N ASP A 311 12.70 34.79 10.75
CA ASP A 311 13.76 35.75 10.40
C ASP A 311 13.20 37.00 9.71
N GLU A 312 12.15 36.86 8.89
CA GLU A 312 11.47 38.02 8.31
C GLU A 312 10.67 38.82 9.34
N HIS A 313 9.92 38.15 10.23
CA HIS A 313 9.20 38.83 11.31
C HIS A 313 10.17 39.50 12.30
N LYS A 314 11.30 38.85 12.65
CA LYS A 314 12.35 39.46 13.48
C LYS A 314 13.05 40.61 12.75
N LYS A 315 13.32 40.50 11.44
CA LYS A 315 13.90 41.61 10.65
C LYS A 315 12.92 42.79 10.54
N LYS A 316 11.63 42.55 10.31
CA LYS A 316 10.59 43.60 10.31
C LYS A 316 10.44 44.25 11.67
N HIS A 317 10.34 43.47 12.76
CA HIS A 317 10.28 44.03 14.11
C HIS A 317 11.53 44.83 14.47
N ARG A 318 12.74 44.35 14.11
CA ARG A 318 13.98 45.11 14.30
C ARG A 318 14.00 46.41 13.50
N LYS A 319 13.52 46.42 12.25
CA LYS A 319 13.37 47.65 11.45
C LYS A 319 12.37 48.63 12.08
N ILE A 320 11.22 48.15 12.56
CA ILE A 320 10.20 49.00 13.20
C ILE A 320 10.73 49.60 14.51
N ILE A 321 11.43 48.81 15.33
CA ILE A 321 12.03 49.27 16.59
C ILE A 321 13.14 50.31 16.31
N ASN A 322 13.98 50.08 15.30
CA ASN A 322 15.04 51.02 14.93
C ASN A 322 14.47 52.32 14.36
N ASN A 323 13.43 52.28 13.53
CA ASN A 323 12.79 53.50 13.03
C ASN A 323 12.09 54.29 14.15
N ARG A 324 11.48 53.62 15.14
CA ARG A 324 10.88 54.29 16.31
C ARG A 324 11.92 54.91 17.25
N LYS A 325 13.13 54.37 17.30
CA LYS A 325 14.25 54.96 18.05
C LYS A 325 14.91 56.14 17.33
N MET A 326 14.75 56.27 16.02
CA MET A 326 15.29 57.40 15.24
C MET A 326 14.32 58.60 15.20
N LEU A 327 13.03 58.37 15.44
CA LEU A 327 11.98 59.40 15.47
C LEU A 327 11.69 59.95 16.88
N ARG A 328 12.46 59.51 17.89
CA ARG A 328 12.51 60.08 19.24
C ARG A 328 13.91 60.61 19.45
#